data_AF-A0A358TZJ6-F1
#
_entry.id   AF-A0A358TZJ6-F1
#
_cell.length_a   1.000
_cell.length_b   1.000
_cell.length_c   1.000
_cell.angle_alpha   90.00
_cell.angle_beta   90.00
_cell.angle_gamma   90.00
#
_symmetry.space_group_name_H-M   'P 1'
#
loop_
_entity.id
_entity.type
_entity.pdbx_description
1 polymer ?
#
loop_
_entity_poly.entity_id
_entity_poly.type
_entity_poly.pdbx_seq_one_letter_code
_entity_poly.pdbx_strand_id
1 'polypeptide(L)'
;MNLAGMTDHTLLKPQAMEKDIVALCHEAQLHKFATVCVNPIYVQTAAKLLHGTGIGVVAVVGFPLGATFTEVKIQEVFMVKAHGGKEVDMVINIGWAKSGNWDAVEQDVARVVEAA
;
A
#
# COMPACT_ATOMS: atom_id res chain seq x y z
N MET A 1 -10.22 -22.63 -9.14
CA MET A 1 -10.22 -21.26 -8.59
C MET A 1 -8.77 -20.78 -8.56
N ASN A 2 -8.44 -19.65 -9.18
CA ASN A 2 -7.07 -19.13 -9.18
C ASN A 2 -6.87 -18.23 -7.95
N LEU A 3 -6.44 -18.83 -6.83
CA LEU A 3 -6.23 -18.10 -5.58
C LEU A 3 -5.07 -17.09 -5.69
N ALA A 4 -4.00 -17.45 -6.39
CA ALA A 4 -2.82 -16.58 -6.51
C ALA A 4 -3.15 -15.26 -7.21
N GLY A 5 -3.93 -15.32 -8.30
CA GLY A 5 -4.40 -14.13 -9.02
C GLY A 5 -5.42 -13.26 -8.26
N MET A 6 -5.72 -13.59 -7.00
CA MET A 6 -6.59 -12.82 -6.10
C MET A 6 -5.88 -12.50 -4.76
N THR A 7 -4.57 -12.73 -4.68
CA THR A 7 -3.79 -12.58 -3.45
C THR A 7 -2.78 -11.45 -3.57
N ASP A 8 -2.74 -10.59 -2.55
CA ASP A 8 -1.70 -9.59 -2.35
C ASP A 8 -0.60 -10.16 -1.45
N HIS A 9 0.55 -10.47 -2.04
CA HIS A 9 1.67 -11.05 -1.31
C HIS A 9 2.34 -9.99 -0.45
N THR A 10 2.19 -10.09 0.86
CA THR A 10 2.35 -8.94 1.76
C THR A 10 3.58 -9.08 2.67
N LEU A 11 4.41 -8.03 2.74
CA LEU A 11 5.46 -7.87 3.74
C LEU A 11 5.48 -6.45 4.34
N LEU A 12 4.86 -6.31 5.52
CA LEU A 12 4.73 -5.04 6.24
C LEU A 12 5.43 -5.05 7.61
N LYS A 13 6.23 -6.08 7.90
CA LYS A 13 6.99 -6.18 9.15
C LYS A 13 7.97 -5.00 9.27
N PRO A 14 8.05 -4.31 10.42
CA PRO A 14 8.89 -3.12 10.56
C PRO A 14 10.39 -3.41 10.41
N GLN A 15 10.82 -4.65 10.63
CA GLN A 15 12.20 -5.11 10.46
C GLN A 15 12.51 -5.64 9.05
N ALA A 16 11.55 -5.60 8.11
CA ALA A 16 11.80 -6.04 6.74
C ALA A 16 12.94 -5.23 6.13
N MET A 17 13.87 -5.91 5.47
CA MET A 17 14.99 -5.31 4.76
C MET A 17 14.72 -5.33 3.25
N GLU A 18 15.48 -4.55 2.49
CA GLU A 18 15.36 -4.53 1.03
C GLU A 18 15.50 -5.93 0.39
N LYS A 19 16.42 -6.78 0.89
CA LYS A 19 16.58 -8.16 0.42
C LYS A 19 15.32 -9.02 0.63
N ASP A 20 14.53 -8.73 1.65
CA ASP A 20 13.29 -9.47 1.93
C ASP A 20 12.20 -9.03 0.95
N ILE A 21 12.19 -7.76 0.53
CA ILE A 21 11.32 -7.24 -0.53
C ILE A 21 11.69 -7.85 -1.89
N VAL A 22 12.99 -8.01 -2.17
CA VAL A 22 13.47 -8.70 -3.38
C VAL A 22 12.95 -10.14 -3.41
N ALA A 23 13.08 -10.88 -2.29
CA ALA A 23 12.55 -12.23 -2.17
C ALA A 23 11.03 -12.28 -2.37
N LEU A 24 10.28 -11.36 -1.74
CA LEU A 24 8.84 -11.20 -1.92
C LEU A 24 8.44 -11.05 -3.39
N CYS A 25 9.16 -10.20 -4.15
CA CYS A 25 8.89 -9.98 -5.56
C CYS A 25 9.15 -11.24 -6.40
N HIS A 26 10.22 -11.99 -6.11
CA HIS A 26 10.51 -13.24 -6.80
C HIS A 26 9.47 -14.32 -6.53
N GLU A 27 9.01 -14.43 -5.28
CA GLU A 27 7.91 -15.34 -4.91
C GLU A 27 6.63 -14.96 -5.65
N ALA A 28 6.32 -13.66 -5.76
CA ALA A 28 5.17 -13.19 -6.52
C ALA A 28 5.24 -13.54 -8.00
N GLN A 29 6.41 -13.39 -8.63
CA GLN A 29 6.64 -13.83 -10.01
C GLN A 29 6.48 -15.34 -10.18
N LEU A 30 7.05 -16.14 -9.26
CA LEU A 30 7.01 -17.59 -9.28
C LEU A 30 5.57 -18.13 -9.16
N HIS A 31 4.80 -17.56 -8.23
CA HIS A 31 3.45 -18.02 -7.92
C HIS A 31 2.35 -17.29 -8.69
N LYS A 32 2.71 -16.24 -9.44
CA LYS A 32 1.79 -15.40 -10.22
C LYS A 32 0.72 -14.76 -9.33
N PHE A 33 1.18 -14.13 -8.24
CA PHE A 33 0.31 -13.33 -7.38
C PHE A 33 -0.22 -12.10 -8.12
N ALA A 34 -1.36 -11.55 -7.66
CA ALA A 34 -1.95 -10.36 -8.28
C ALA A 34 -1.07 -9.14 -8.04
N THR A 35 -0.67 -8.95 -6.78
CA THR A 35 0.16 -7.83 -6.35
C THR A 35 1.16 -8.24 -5.28
N VAL A 36 2.11 -7.34 -5.00
CA VAL A 36 2.85 -7.32 -3.73
C VAL A 36 2.41 -6.11 -2.90
N CYS A 37 2.26 -6.28 -1.58
CA CYS A 37 1.94 -5.19 -0.66
C CYS A 37 3.13 -4.92 0.29
N VAL A 38 3.62 -3.68 0.29
CA VAL A 38 4.85 -3.28 0.99
C VAL A 38 4.69 -1.94 1.70
N ASN A 39 5.59 -1.64 2.65
CA ASN A 39 5.68 -0.30 3.24
C ASN A 39 6.12 0.72 2.16
N PRO A 40 5.66 1.99 2.21
CA PRO A 40 5.87 2.99 1.14
C PRO A 40 7.31 3.16 0.67
N ILE A 41 8.28 3.03 1.59
CA ILE A 41 9.71 3.19 1.28
C ILE A 41 10.24 2.15 0.28
N TYR A 42 9.55 1.02 0.11
CA TYR A 42 9.96 -0.08 -0.75
C TYR A 42 9.25 -0.12 -2.11
N VAL A 43 8.32 0.81 -2.36
CA VAL A 43 7.53 0.87 -3.60
C VAL A 43 8.44 0.94 -4.81
N GLN A 44 9.47 1.79 -4.79
CA GLN A 44 10.39 1.93 -5.92
C GLN A 44 11.15 0.64 -6.22
N THR A 45 11.59 -0.07 -5.18
CA THR A 45 12.31 -1.34 -5.30
C THR A 45 11.40 -2.41 -5.91
N ALA A 46 10.19 -2.57 -5.36
CA ALA A 46 9.22 -3.54 -5.86
C ALA A 46 8.78 -3.23 -7.30
N ALA A 47 8.49 -1.96 -7.61
CA ALA A 47 8.05 -1.53 -8.94
C ALA A 47 9.12 -1.77 -10.01
N LYS A 48 10.40 -1.57 -9.69
CA LYS A 48 11.51 -1.88 -10.59
C LYS A 48 11.61 -3.39 -10.88
N LEU A 49 11.50 -4.22 -9.84
CA LEU A 49 11.63 -5.68 -9.98
C LEU A 49 10.45 -6.32 -10.71
N LEU A 50 9.25 -5.78 -10.52
CA LEU A 50 8.01 -6.31 -11.10
C LEU A 50 7.64 -5.65 -12.44
N HIS A 51 8.48 -4.75 -12.96
CA HIS A 51 8.23 -4.09 -14.23
C HIS A 51 8.04 -5.10 -15.37
N GLY A 52 6.96 -4.95 -16.15
CA GLY A 52 6.64 -5.82 -17.29
C GLY A 52 6.08 -7.21 -16.92
N THR A 53 6.00 -7.56 -15.63
CA THR A 53 5.49 -8.88 -15.20
C THR A 53 3.96 -8.97 -15.18
N GLY A 54 3.27 -7.83 -15.14
CA GLY A 54 1.83 -7.74 -14.91
C GLY A 54 1.41 -7.72 -13.43
N ILE A 55 2.34 -7.98 -12.49
CA ILE A 55 2.08 -7.96 -11.05
C ILE A 55 2.04 -6.51 -10.54
N GLY A 56 1.02 -6.17 -9.76
CA GLY A 56 0.85 -4.84 -9.17
C GLY A 56 1.74 -4.60 -7.94
N VAL A 57 1.95 -3.33 -7.60
CA VAL A 57 2.58 -2.92 -6.33
C VAL A 57 1.56 -2.09 -5.56
N VAL A 58 1.18 -2.62 -4.40
CA VAL A 58 0.31 -1.99 -3.41
C VAL A 58 1.19 -1.42 -2.29
N ALA A 59 0.83 -0.25 -1.77
CA ALA A 59 1.50 0.33 -0.62
C ALA A 59 0.50 0.79 0.44
N VAL A 60 0.85 0.63 1.71
CA VAL A 60 -0.01 1.08 2.81
C VAL A 60 0.14 2.57 3.11
N VAL A 61 -0.95 3.25 3.44
CA VAL A 61 -0.98 4.71 3.73
C VAL A 61 -1.57 4.98 5.11
N GLY A 62 -0.93 5.86 5.89
CA GLY A 62 -1.31 6.14 7.28
C GLY A 62 -1.17 4.91 8.19
N PHE A 63 -0.35 3.93 7.80
CA PHE A 63 -0.30 2.61 8.41
C PHE A 63 0.63 2.55 9.64
N PRO A 64 0.34 1.68 10.63
CA PRO A 64 -0.85 0.83 10.76
C PRO A 64 -2.00 1.47 11.52
N LEU A 65 -1.81 2.69 12.05
CA LEU A 65 -2.69 3.25 13.08
C LEU A 65 -3.79 4.16 12.54
N GLY A 66 -3.60 4.74 11.35
CA GLY A 66 -4.51 5.72 10.75
C GLY A 66 -4.55 7.08 11.48
N ALA A 67 -3.84 7.20 12.60
CA ALA A 67 -3.80 8.36 13.49
C ALA A 67 -2.69 9.36 13.08
N THR A 68 -2.81 9.87 11.86
CA THR A 68 -1.96 10.93 11.30
C THR A 68 -2.85 11.98 10.61
N PHE A 69 -2.26 13.06 10.11
CA PHE A 69 -2.98 14.09 9.36
C PHE A 69 -3.42 13.59 7.98
N THR A 70 -4.60 14.00 7.52
CA THR A 70 -5.09 13.72 6.16
C THR A 70 -4.11 14.21 5.10
N GLU A 71 -3.51 15.39 5.29
CA GLU A 71 -2.48 15.94 4.40
C GLU A 71 -1.27 15.03 4.28
N VAL A 72 -0.85 14.38 5.37
CA VAL A 72 0.28 13.43 5.34
C VAL A 72 -0.09 12.18 4.55
N LYS A 73 -1.30 11.64 4.71
CA LYS A 73 -1.79 10.52 3.90
C LYS A 73 -1.80 10.86 2.41
N ILE A 74 -2.26 12.06 2.06
CA ILE A 74 -2.24 12.57 0.67
C ILE A 74 -0.81 12.62 0.12
N GLN A 75 0.15 13.12 0.90
CA GLN A 75 1.55 13.13 0.46
C GLN A 75 2.12 11.72 0.29
N GLU A 76 1.77 10.77 1.16
CA GLU A 76 2.15 9.36 0.96
C GLU A 76 1.59 8.81 -0.36
N VAL A 77 0.33 9.08 -0.71
CA VAL A 77 -0.25 8.67 -2.01
C VAL A 77 0.55 9.23 -3.18
N PHE A 78 0.87 10.53 -3.17
CA PHE A 78 1.69 11.12 -4.23
C PHE A 78 3.07 10.47 -4.33
N MET A 79 3.69 10.17 -3.19
CA MET A 79 4.97 9.47 -3.16
C MET A 79 4.86 8.05 -3.71
N VAL A 80 3.84 7.29 -3.34
CA VAL A 80 3.59 5.94 -3.87
C VAL A 80 3.46 5.97 -5.38
N LYS A 81 2.63 6.88 -5.92
CA LYS A 81 2.48 7.10 -7.37
C LYS A 81 3.82 7.43 -8.05
N ALA A 82 4.55 8.40 -7.51
CA ALA A 82 5.82 8.84 -8.08
C ALA A 82 6.87 7.72 -8.14
N HIS A 83 6.79 6.74 -7.23
CA HIS A 83 7.70 5.59 -7.18
C HIS A 83 7.17 4.35 -7.90
N GLY A 84 6.01 4.43 -8.57
CA GLY A 84 5.49 3.37 -9.43
C GLY A 84 4.51 2.41 -8.77
N GLY A 85 4.01 2.73 -7.58
CA GLY A 85 2.88 2.01 -6.97
C GLY A 85 1.60 2.26 -7.76
N LYS A 86 0.72 1.25 -7.80
CA LYS A 86 -0.54 1.28 -8.57
C LYS A 86 -1.79 1.33 -7.70
N GLU A 87 -1.65 1.01 -6.43
CA GLU A 87 -2.74 0.88 -5.48
C GLU A 87 -2.25 1.27 -4.09
N VAL A 88 -3.17 1.79 -3.27
CA VAL A 88 -2.89 2.22 -1.90
C VAL A 88 -3.92 1.63 -0.93
N ASP A 89 -3.42 1.03 0.14
CA ASP A 89 -4.22 0.49 1.24
C ASP A 89 -4.16 1.47 2.41
N MET A 90 -5.17 2.33 2.54
CA MET A 90 -5.18 3.33 3.61
C MET A 90 -5.78 2.78 4.92
N VAL A 91 -5.26 3.25 6.06
CA VAL A 91 -5.93 3.08 7.35
C VAL A 91 -6.76 4.32 7.65
N ILE A 92 -8.07 4.15 7.86
CA ILE A 92 -8.97 5.22 8.30
C ILE A 92 -8.54 5.79 9.67
N ASN A 93 -8.95 7.01 10.01
CA ASN A 93 -8.75 7.49 11.37
C ASN A 93 -9.64 6.72 12.37
N ILE A 94 -9.06 5.70 13.01
CA ILE A 94 -9.77 4.81 13.95
C ILE A 94 -10.28 5.59 15.16
N GLY A 95 -9.55 6.62 15.61
CA GLY A 95 -9.96 7.48 16.72
C GLY A 95 -11.26 8.22 16.41
N TRP A 96 -11.33 8.87 15.25
CA TRP A 96 -12.55 9.56 14.80
C TRP A 96 -13.73 8.61 14.63
N ALA A 97 -13.52 7.45 14.02
CA ALA A 97 -14.56 6.43 13.86
C ALA A 97 -15.11 5.97 15.23
N LYS A 98 -14.23 5.68 16.20
CA LYS A 98 -14.64 5.29 17.56
C LYS A 98 -15.32 6.42 18.34
N SER A 99 -15.01 7.68 18.03
CA SER A 99 -15.70 8.85 18.57
C SER A 99 -17.02 9.18 17.86
N GLY A 100 -17.42 8.41 16.84
CA GLY A 100 -18.64 8.63 16.07
C GLY A 100 -18.54 9.79 15.07
N ASN A 101 -17.34 10.34 14.83
CA ASN A 101 -17.12 11.44 13.90
C ASN A 101 -16.94 10.92 12.47
N TRP A 102 -18.01 10.35 11.90
CA TRP A 102 -18.00 9.75 10.58
C TRP A 102 -17.83 10.77 9.46
N ASP A 103 -18.33 12.00 9.62
CA ASP A 103 -18.13 13.08 8.65
C ASP A 103 -16.63 13.37 8.45
N ALA A 104 -15.84 13.39 9.53
CA ALA A 104 -14.38 13.57 9.42
C ALA A 104 -13.68 12.36 8.81
N VAL A 105 -14.15 11.13 9.08
CA VAL A 105 -13.61 9.91 8.45
C VAL A 105 -13.90 9.90 6.96
N GLU A 106 -15.12 10.27 6.56
CA GLU A 106 -15.52 10.36 5.15
C GLU A 106 -14.67 11.41 4.43
N GLN A 107 -14.47 12.59 5.02
CA GLN A 107 -13.61 13.64 4.46
C GLN A 107 -12.14 13.18 4.34
N ASP A 108 -11.60 12.44 5.32
CA ASP A 108 -10.25 11.88 5.25
C ASP A 108 -10.10 10.91 4.06
N VAL A 109 -11.05 9.98 3.91
CA VAL A 109 -11.04 9.00 2.82
C VAL A 109 -11.24 9.68 1.47
N ALA A 110 -12.22 10.59 1.35
CA ALA A 110 -12.51 11.31 0.12
C ALA A 110 -11.27 12.06 -0.40
N ARG A 111 -10.56 12.76 0.49
CA ARG A 111 -9.35 13.50 0.10
C ARG A 111 -8.18 12.60 -0.28
N VAL A 112 -8.06 11.41 0.34
CA VAL A 112 -7.07 10.41 -0.08
C VAL A 112 -7.42 9.85 -1.47
N VAL A 113 -8.70 9.58 -1.73
CA VAL A 113 -9.19 9.12 -3.04
C VAL A 113 -8.97 10.18 -4.13
N GLU A 114 -9.21 11.46 -3.85
CA GLU A 114 -8.95 12.56 -4.79
C GLU A 114 -7.48 12.67 -5.20
N ALA A 115 -6.55 12.25 -4.35
CA ALA A 115 -5.12 12.25 -4.64
C ALA A 115 -4.64 11.00 -5.42
N ALA A 116 -5.41 9.91 -5.36
CA ALA A 116 -5.07 8.57 -5.87
C ALA A 116 -5.31 8.38 -7.37
#